data_AF-A0A538NS17-F1
#
_entry.id   AF-A0A538NS17-F1
#
_cell.length_a   1.000
_cell.length_b   1.000
_cell.length_c   1.000
_cell.angle_alpha   90.00
_cell.angle_beta   90.00
_cell.angle_gamma   90.00
#
_symmetry.space_group_name_H-M   'P 1'
#
loop_
_entity.id
_entity.type
_entity.pdbx_description
1 polymer ?
#
loop_
_entity_poly.entity_id
_entity_poly.type
_entity_poly.pdbx_seq_one_letter_code
_entity_poly.pdbx_strand_id
1 'polypeptide(L)'
;MPVRIIHAATLGPDSMTVPLFVLLLFVVNRVLVHETSPLWSAALLGAALAVAVWVKYSFMALLPALVVVFFFLWIKRQWKLQRFVAICLLSLLLPSVLSIHSFWASTRAHGYNTEKHWLQKGVPPDMTYRDLLSVKANDLRLFRAPEYFKREILLPHRYSYLGLSHMGVFTDPMNLFQELSVPQNIGRVLIPDQKTRPAWKTPVMSASMYLGIIWTASALVGTAWLLSSALRRLVKGDLEREHLTVLLGVAYFLLMFLPIPFVHGGALFGYWTPRLILPGLLSFFLAAFLFIDMKIVRRSERIACAVALLVAVQCTIEVVMLI
;
A
#
# COMPACT_ATOMS: atom_id res chain seq x y z
N MET A 1 4.22 13.03 1.58
CA MET A 1 4.98 12.41 0.47
C MET A 1 4.09 12.31 -0.76
N PRO A 2 4.52 12.85 -1.89
CA PRO A 2 3.78 12.82 -3.17
C PRO A 2 3.70 11.47 -3.90
N VAL A 3 3.81 10.33 -3.20
CA VAL A 3 3.48 8.97 -3.70
C VAL A 3 2.11 8.91 -4.41
N ARG A 4 1.19 9.82 -4.04
CA ARG A 4 -0.13 9.95 -4.65
C ARG A 4 -0.12 10.53 -6.07
N ILE A 5 0.78 11.46 -6.41
CA ILE A 5 0.66 12.16 -7.70
C ILE A 5 1.09 11.23 -8.84
N ILE A 6 2.13 10.41 -8.63
CA ILE A 6 2.65 9.48 -9.65
C ILE A 6 1.63 8.39 -10.04
N HIS A 7 0.69 8.05 -9.16
CA HIS A 7 -0.33 7.02 -9.45
C HIS A 7 -1.75 7.56 -9.65
N ALA A 8 -1.99 8.85 -9.38
CA ALA A 8 -3.29 9.49 -9.58
C ALA A 8 -3.62 9.74 -11.07
N ALA A 9 -2.63 9.76 -11.97
CA ALA A 9 -2.86 10.04 -13.39
C ALA A 9 -3.47 8.88 -14.19
N THR A 10 -3.50 7.66 -13.65
CA THR A 10 -4.38 6.62 -14.19
C THR A 10 -5.75 6.79 -13.54
N LEU A 11 -6.68 7.42 -14.26
CA LEU A 11 -8.11 7.56 -13.92
C LEU A 11 -8.75 6.17 -13.72
N GLY A 12 -8.49 5.57 -12.57
CA GLY A 12 -8.96 4.24 -12.21
C GLY A 12 -9.22 4.13 -10.70
N PRO A 13 -9.67 2.96 -10.24
CA PRO A 13 -10.02 2.72 -8.84
C PRO A 13 -8.87 3.00 -7.86
N ASP A 14 -7.63 2.96 -8.34
CA ASP A 14 -6.41 3.26 -7.59
C ASP A 14 -6.43 4.66 -6.94
N SER A 15 -7.03 5.66 -7.60
CA SER A 15 -7.17 7.03 -7.07
C SER A 15 -8.04 7.10 -5.81
N MET A 16 -9.04 6.21 -5.70
CA MET A 16 -10.00 6.17 -4.59
C MET A 16 -9.50 5.33 -3.41
N THR A 17 -8.41 4.57 -3.57
CA THR A 17 -7.88 3.70 -2.51
C THR A 17 -7.49 4.44 -1.25
N VAL A 18 -6.70 5.50 -1.38
CA VAL A 18 -6.23 6.22 -0.19
C VAL A 18 -7.36 7.00 0.49
N PRO A 19 -8.24 7.74 -0.20
CA PRO A 19 -9.41 8.36 0.42
C PRO A 19 -10.31 7.36 1.18
N LEU A 20 -10.61 6.22 0.56
CA LEU A 20 -11.44 5.19 1.19
C LEU A 20 -10.75 4.55 2.39
N PHE A 21 -9.45 4.29 2.31
CA PHE A 21 -8.68 3.79 3.45
C PHE A 21 -8.70 4.77 4.62
N VAL A 22 -8.48 6.06 4.37
CA VAL A 22 -8.54 7.11 5.41
C VAL A 22 -9.94 7.20 6.01
N LEU A 23 -11.00 7.16 5.20
CA LEU A 23 -12.39 7.13 5.68
C LEU A 23 -12.61 5.94 6.63
N LEU A 24 -12.12 4.76 6.27
CA LEU A 24 -12.20 3.57 7.10
C LEU A 24 -11.49 3.74 8.44
N LEU A 25 -10.29 4.34 8.47
CA LEU A 25 -9.59 4.62 9.72
C LEU A 25 -10.43 5.50 10.66
N PHE A 26 -11.09 6.54 10.13
CA PHE A 26 -11.98 7.39 10.92
C PHE A 26 -13.20 6.64 11.46
N VAL A 27 -13.85 5.84 10.62
CA VAL A 27 -15.07 5.12 11.00
C VAL A 27 -14.75 3.99 11.98
N VAL A 28 -13.69 3.22 11.76
CA VAL A 28 -13.24 2.18 12.70
C VAL A 28 -12.91 2.83 14.05
N ASN A 29 -12.15 3.92 14.06
CA ASN A 29 -11.85 4.63 15.31
C ASN A 29 -13.13 5.05 16.06
N ARG A 30 -14.19 5.51 15.37
CA ARG A 30 -15.48 5.81 16.03
C ARG A 30 -16.11 4.59 16.70
N VAL A 31 -16.03 3.41 16.08
CA VAL A 31 -16.51 2.15 16.67
C VAL A 31 -15.68 1.76 17.89
N LEU A 32 -14.38 2.03 17.88
CA LEU A 32 -13.43 1.60 18.91
C LEU A 32 -13.30 2.55 20.12
N VAL A 33 -13.50 3.85 19.96
CA VAL A 33 -13.26 4.86 21.01
C VAL A 33 -14.26 4.78 22.16
N HIS A 34 -15.53 4.47 21.90
CA HIS A 34 -16.54 4.44 22.93
C HIS A 34 -16.84 3.00 23.36
N GLU A 35 -16.70 2.69 24.65
CA GLU A 35 -17.19 1.43 25.21
C GLU A 35 -18.68 1.23 24.96
N THR A 36 -19.45 2.32 24.83
CA THR A 36 -20.87 2.39 24.46
C THR A 36 -21.06 2.90 23.02
N SER A 37 -20.11 2.63 22.12
CA SER A 37 -20.26 2.99 20.71
C SER A 37 -21.61 2.50 20.17
N PRO A 38 -22.40 3.39 19.57
CA PRO A 38 -23.74 3.06 19.13
C PRO A 38 -23.68 2.12 17.92
N LEU A 39 -24.66 1.22 17.80
CA LEU A 39 -24.73 0.23 16.72
C LEU A 39 -24.74 0.87 15.32
N TRP A 40 -25.20 2.12 15.20
CA TRP A 40 -25.14 2.87 13.94
C TRP A 40 -23.69 3.07 13.45
N SER A 41 -22.71 3.20 14.35
CA SER A 41 -21.29 3.33 13.96
C SER A 41 -20.76 2.04 13.35
N ALA A 42 -21.21 0.88 13.86
CA ALA A 42 -20.90 -0.43 13.27
C ALA A 42 -21.56 -0.58 11.90
N ALA A 43 -22.81 -0.14 11.74
CA ALA A 43 -23.48 -0.12 10.44
C ALA A 43 -22.78 0.82 9.43
N LEU A 44 -22.35 2.00 9.87
CA LEU A 44 -21.55 2.92 9.04
C LEU A 44 -20.22 2.28 8.63
N LEU A 45 -19.57 1.55 9.53
CA LEU A 45 -18.35 0.80 9.21
C LEU A 45 -18.62 -0.26 8.14
N GLY A 46 -19.71 -1.02 8.26
CA GLY A 46 -20.10 -2.00 7.26
C GLY A 46 -20.40 -1.38 5.90
N ALA A 47 -21.10 -0.26 5.86
CA ALA A 47 -21.36 0.48 4.63
C ALA A 47 -20.06 1.01 4.00
N ALA A 48 -19.17 1.62 4.79
CA ALA A 48 -17.90 2.13 4.30
C ALA A 48 -16.98 1.00 3.77
N LEU A 49 -16.93 -0.14 4.47
CA LEU A 49 -16.19 -1.33 4.02
C LEU A 49 -16.79 -1.90 2.74
N ALA A 50 -18.12 -1.94 2.63
CA ALA A 50 -18.81 -2.43 1.44
C ALA A 50 -18.47 -1.58 0.21
N VAL A 51 -18.54 -0.25 0.34
CA VAL A 51 -18.11 0.68 -0.72
C VAL A 51 -16.64 0.47 -1.05
N ALA A 52 -15.77 0.31 -0.06
CA ALA A 52 -14.34 0.12 -0.28
C ALA A 52 -14.05 -1.19 -1.05
N VAL A 53 -14.65 -2.31 -0.64
CA VAL A 53 -14.54 -3.61 -1.32
C VAL A 53 -15.08 -3.53 -2.75
N TRP A 54 -16.21 -2.86 -2.95
CA TRP A 54 -16.82 -2.67 -4.27
C TRP A 54 -15.92 -1.87 -5.22
N VAL A 55 -15.29 -0.81 -4.71
CA VAL A 55 -14.36 0.02 -5.50
C VAL A 55 -13.05 -0.72 -5.77
N LYS A 56 -12.49 -1.41 -4.77
CA LYS A 56 -11.27 -2.20 -4.94
C LYS A 56 -11.27 -3.44 -4.05
N TYR A 57 -11.15 -4.60 -4.69
CA TYR A 57 -11.16 -5.90 -4.00
C TYR A 57 -10.11 -6.01 -2.89
N SER A 58 -8.97 -5.32 -3.00
CA SER A 58 -7.89 -5.36 -2.01
C SER A 58 -8.34 -4.96 -0.58
N PHE A 59 -9.44 -4.22 -0.44
CA PHE A 59 -10.01 -3.90 0.87
C PHE A 59 -10.59 -5.11 1.61
N MET A 60 -10.81 -6.24 0.94
CA MET A 60 -11.23 -7.48 1.61
C MET A 60 -10.20 -7.95 2.66
N ALA A 61 -8.93 -7.54 2.54
CA ALA A 61 -7.89 -7.78 3.54
C ALA A 61 -8.25 -7.25 4.94
N LEU A 62 -9.05 -6.19 5.00
CA LEU A 62 -9.41 -5.55 6.26
C LEU A 62 -10.46 -6.34 7.03
N LEU A 63 -11.23 -7.21 6.36
CA LEU A 63 -12.26 -8.03 7.00
C LEU A 63 -11.68 -8.98 8.06
N PRO A 64 -10.73 -9.88 7.73
CA PRO A 64 -10.13 -10.74 8.76
C PRO A 64 -9.35 -9.93 9.81
N ALA A 65 -8.70 -8.83 9.42
CA ALA A 65 -7.99 -7.97 10.37
C ALA A 65 -8.95 -7.36 11.42
N LEU A 66 -10.12 -6.88 10.99
CA LEU A 66 -11.15 -6.33 11.88
C LEU A 66 -11.80 -7.41 12.75
N VAL A 67 -12.01 -8.62 12.22
CA VAL A 67 -12.47 -9.77 13.04
C VAL A 67 -11.51 -10.03 14.19
N VAL A 68 -10.21 -10.08 13.91
CA VAL A 68 -9.18 -10.28 14.94
C VAL A 68 -9.22 -9.14 15.97
N VAL A 69 -9.28 -7.88 15.52
CA VAL A 69 -9.37 -6.72 16.41
C VAL A 69 -10.62 -6.80 17.30
N PHE A 70 -11.79 -7.06 16.73
CA PHE A 70 -13.04 -7.16 17.49
C PHE A 70 -13.03 -8.33 18.48
N PHE A 71 -12.43 -9.47 18.12
CA PHE A 71 -12.31 -10.62 18.99
C PHE A 71 -11.47 -10.32 20.25
N PHE A 72 -10.29 -9.71 20.08
CA PHE A 72 -9.46 -9.32 21.23
C PHE A 72 -10.14 -8.25 22.10
N LEU A 73 -10.82 -7.29 21.48
CA LEU A 73 -11.56 -6.28 22.22
C LEU A 73 -12.76 -6.86 22.98
N TRP A 74 -13.46 -7.84 22.41
CA TRP A 74 -14.53 -8.56 23.10
C TRP A 74 -14.02 -9.23 24.37
N ILE A 75 -12.91 -9.95 24.29
CA ILE A 75 -12.27 -10.60 25.44
C ILE A 75 -11.85 -9.56 26.49
N LYS A 76 -11.25 -8.45 26.08
CA LYS A 76 -10.65 -7.49 27.01
C LYS A 76 -11.65 -6.55 27.64
N ARG A 77 -12.62 -6.06 26.86
CA ARG A 77 -13.66 -5.13 27.33
C ARG A 77 -14.90 -5.85 27.86
N GLN A 78 -14.88 -7.19 27.90
CA GLN A 78 -15.97 -8.01 28.42
C GLN A 78 -17.33 -7.63 27.82
N TRP A 79 -17.36 -7.38 26.50
CA TRP A 79 -18.62 -7.02 25.85
C TRP A 79 -19.62 -8.18 25.96
N LYS A 80 -20.89 -7.84 26.20
CA LYS A 80 -21.98 -8.82 26.11
C LYS A 80 -21.93 -9.50 24.73
N LEU A 81 -22.05 -10.82 24.69
CA LEU A 81 -21.96 -11.61 23.45
C LEU A 81 -22.92 -11.09 22.36
N GLN A 82 -24.15 -10.76 22.74
CA GLN A 82 -25.16 -10.19 21.83
C GLN A 82 -24.66 -8.92 21.12
N ARG A 83 -23.94 -8.06 21.86
CA ARG A 83 -23.39 -6.82 21.31
C ARG A 83 -22.21 -7.07 20.40
N PHE A 84 -21.31 -7.98 20.79
CA PHE A 84 -20.21 -8.40 19.92
C PHE A 84 -20.74 -8.95 18.59
N VAL A 85 -21.72 -9.86 18.64
CA VAL A 85 -22.37 -10.41 17.44
C VAL A 85 -23.03 -9.32 16.62
N ALA A 86 -23.75 -8.38 17.24
CA ALA A 86 -24.36 -7.26 16.52
C ALA A 86 -23.32 -6.37 15.81
N ILE A 87 -22.20 -6.03 16.46
CA ILE A 87 -21.12 -5.23 15.86
C ILE A 87 -20.50 -5.98 14.67
N CYS A 88 -20.22 -7.28 14.83
CA CYS A 88 -19.67 -8.10 13.76
C CYS A 88 -20.63 -8.21 12.58
N LEU A 89 -21.93 -8.48 12.82
CA LEU A 89 -22.93 -8.56 11.77
C LEU A 89 -23.07 -7.22 11.02
N LEU A 90 -23.25 -6.12 11.74
CA LEU A 90 -23.42 -4.80 11.13
C LEU A 90 -22.18 -4.32 10.38
N SER A 91 -20.99 -4.65 10.87
CA SER A 91 -19.73 -4.18 10.26
C SER A 91 -19.22 -5.08 9.14
N LEU A 92 -19.50 -6.39 9.17
CA LEU A 92 -18.81 -7.36 8.32
C LEU A 92 -19.73 -8.13 7.39
N LEU A 93 -21.04 -8.25 7.67
CA LEU A 93 -21.94 -9.08 6.85
C LEU A 93 -21.99 -8.59 5.40
N LEU A 94 -22.37 -7.32 5.21
CA LEU A 94 -22.50 -6.71 3.88
C LEU A 94 -21.19 -6.77 3.06
N PRO A 95 -20.03 -6.30 3.56
CA PRO A 95 -18.79 -6.37 2.78
C PRO A 95 -18.31 -7.81 2.54
N SER A 96 -18.60 -8.76 3.45
CA SER A 96 -18.26 -10.17 3.22
C SER A 96 -19.13 -10.79 2.12
N VAL A 97 -20.43 -10.51 2.10
CA VAL A 97 -21.34 -10.96 1.03
C VAL A 97 -20.89 -10.39 -0.31
N LEU A 98 -20.53 -9.11 -0.37
CA LEU A 98 -19.99 -8.50 -1.60
C LEU A 98 -18.67 -9.12 -2.04
N SER A 99 -17.77 -9.43 -1.10
CA SER A 99 -16.50 -10.10 -1.40
C SER A 99 -16.76 -11.50 -1.99
N ILE A 100 -17.61 -12.29 -1.36
CA ILE A 100 -17.99 -13.64 -1.82
C ILE A 100 -18.67 -13.57 -3.19
N HIS A 101 -19.60 -12.63 -3.38
CA HIS A 101 -20.25 -12.41 -4.67
C HIS A 101 -19.23 -12.06 -5.76
N SER A 102 -18.25 -11.20 -5.45
CA SER A 102 -17.18 -10.83 -6.39
C SER A 102 -16.32 -12.03 -6.77
N PHE A 103 -15.96 -12.88 -5.80
CA PHE A 103 -15.25 -14.14 -6.08
C PHE A 103 -16.08 -15.08 -6.95
N TRP A 104 -17.35 -15.27 -6.62
CA TRP A 104 -18.25 -16.12 -7.40
C TRP A 104 -18.50 -15.60 -8.82
N ALA A 105 -18.60 -14.29 -8.99
CA ALA A 105 -18.68 -13.68 -10.32
C ALA A 105 -17.36 -13.89 -11.08
N SER A 106 -16.23 -13.77 -10.39
CA SER A 106 -14.91 -14.00 -10.97
C SER A 106 -14.67 -15.46 -11.39
N THR A 107 -15.22 -16.46 -10.69
CA THR A 107 -15.08 -17.87 -11.10
C THR A 107 -15.88 -18.22 -12.35
N ARG A 108 -16.90 -17.41 -12.67
CA ARG A 108 -17.69 -17.55 -13.91
C ARG A 108 -17.09 -16.80 -15.09
N ALA A 109 -16.13 -15.92 -14.84
CA ALA A 109 -15.41 -15.20 -15.89
C ALA A 109 -14.26 -16.07 -16.41
N HIS A 110 -14.40 -16.61 -17.62
CA HIS A 110 -13.31 -17.29 -18.32
C HIS A 110 -12.53 -16.29 -19.18
N GLY A 111 -11.22 -16.22 -19.01
CA GLY A 111 -10.38 -15.31 -19.77
C GLY A 111 -8.92 -15.28 -19.31
N TYR A 112 -8.11 -14.55 -20.08
CA TYR A 112 -6.67 -14.38 -19.82
C TYR A 112 -6.39 -13.95 -18.37
N ASN A 113 -7.20 -13.02 -17.85
CA ASN A 113 -7.03 -12.45 -16.50
C ASN A 113 -7.53 -13.34 -15.35
N THR A 114 -8.22 -14.45 -15.61
CA THR A 114 -8.71 -15.35 -14.54
C THR A 114 -7.94 -16.67 -14.49
N GLU A 115 -7.42 -17.13 -15.64
CA GLU A 115 -6.80 -18.45 -15.75
C GLU A 115 -5.26 -18.41 -15.87
N LYS A 116 -4.68 -17.29 -16.33
CA LYS A 116 -3.24 -17.20 -16.62
C LYS A 116 -2.42 -16.37 -15.63
N HIS A 117 -3.08 -15.76 -14.63
CA HIS A 117 -2.37 -15.01 -13.57
C HIS A 117 -1.72 -15.90 -12.53
N TRP A 118 -2.21 -17.12 -12.32
CA TRP A 118 -1.62 -18.04 -11.37
C TRP A 118 -0.49 -18.84 -12.02
N LEU A 119 0.56 -19.08 -11.25
CA LEU A 119 1.70 -19.88 -11.67
C LEU A 119 1.25 -21.32 -11.93
N GLN A 120 1.53 -21.84 -13.12
CA GLN A 120 1.22 -23.23 -13.45
C GLN A 120 2.17 -24.18 -12.71
N LYS A 121 1.67 -25.38 -12.41
CA LYS A 121 2.45 -26.41 -11.72
C LYS A 121 3.71 -26.75 -12.52
N GLY A 122 4.88 -26.65 -11.88
CA GLY A 122 6.18 -26.95 -12.48
C GLY A 122 6.89 -25.76 -13.14
N VAL A 123 6.22 -24.59 -13.25
CA VAL A 123 6.88 -23.36 -13.71
C VAL A 123 7.55 -22.68 -12.50
N PRO A 124 8.82 -22.23 -12.61
CA PRO A 124 9.48 -21.51 -11.53
C PRO A 124 8.83 -20.11 -11.35
N PRO A 125 8.67 -19.63 -10.11
CA PRO A 125 8.11 -18.30 -9.85
C PRO A 125 9.11 -17.20 -10.22
N ASP A 126 8.64 -16.06 -10.72
CA ASP A 126 9.52 -14.91 -11.03
C ASP A 126 10.19 -14.30 -9.78
N MET A 127 9.52 -14.44 -8.64
CA MET A 127 9.97 -13.96 -7.33
C MET A 127 9.63 -15.01 -6.26
N THR A 128 10.61 -15.33 -5.42
CA THR A 128 10.45 -16.16 -4.24
C THR A 128 10.29 -15.31 -2.98
N TYR A 129 9.85 -15.89 -1.87
CA TYR A 129 9.85 -15.19 -0.58
C TYR A 129 11.23 -14.65 -0.17
N ARG A 130 12.32 -15.30 -0.61
CA ARG A 130 13.67 -14.75 -0.43
C ARG A 130 13.82 -13.42 -1.15
N ASP A 131 13.34 -13.31 -2.38
CA ASP A 131 13.38 -12.07 -3.16
C ASP A 131 12.47 -10.98 -2.59
N LEU A 132 11.40 -11.39 -1.91
CA LEU A 132 10.47 -10.48 -1.25
C LEU A 132 11.02 -9.91 0.07
N LEU A 133 11.72 -10.73 0.85
CA LEU A 133 12.15 -10.41 2.22
C LEU A 133 13.62 -10.00 2.33
N SER A 134 14.46 -10.24 1.32
CA SER A 134 15.89 -9.90 1.34
C SER A 134 16.25 -8.79 0.35
N VAL A 135 17.27 -8.01 0.71
CA VAL A 135 17.89 -7.02 -0.19
C VAL A 135 18.94 -7.71 -1.05
N LYS A 136 19.07 -7.28 -2.31
CA LYS A 136 20.06 -7.84 -3.25
C LYS A 136 21.09 -6.79 -3.63
N ALA A 137 22.32 -7.23 -3.87
CA ALA A 137 23.38 -6.36 -4.36
C ALA A 137 23.01 -5.67 -5.69
N ASN A 138 22.25 -6.36 -6.54
CA ASN A 138 21.75 -5.79 -7.80
C ASN A 138 20.84 -4.57 -7.60
N ASP A 139 20.21 -4.40 -6.44
CA ASP A 139 19.32 -3.26 -6.18
C ASP A 139 20.06 -1.92 -6.28
N LEU A 140 21.38 -1.90 -6.11
CA LEU A 140 22.22 -0.72 -6.35
C LEU A 140 22.10 -0.20 -7.80
N ARG A 141 21.80 -1.07 -8.77
CA ARG A 141 21.59 -0.64 -10.16
C ARG A 141 20.28 0.13 -10.34
N LEU A 142 19.28 -0.06 -9.45
CA LEU A 142 18.01 0.67 -9.50
C LEU A 142 18.17 2.15 -9.15
N PHE A 143 19.22 2.52 -8.42
CA PHE A 143 19.52 3.93 -8.10
C PHE A 143 19.90 4.76 -9.34
N ARG A 144 20.18 4.12 -10.47
CA ARG A 144 20.32 4.79 -11.78
C ARG A 144 18.97 5.15 -12.41
N ALA A 145 17.87 4.93 -11.71
CA ALA A 145 16.50 5.16 -12.15
C ALA A 145 16.19 4.54 -13.53
N PRO A 146 16.40 3.22 -13.72
CA PRO A 146 16.12 2.57 -14.99
C PRO A 146 14.64 2.68 -15.37
N GLU A 147 14.36 2.61 -16.67
CA GLU A 147 12.99 2.64 -17.20
C GLU A 147 12.38 1.24 -17.26
N TYR A 148 11.11 1.13 -16.89
CA TYR A 148 10.35 -0.12 -16.79
C TYR A 148 10.31 -0.90 -18.10
N PHE A 149 10.09 -0.19 -19.22
CA PHE A 149 9.91 -0.81 -20.54
C PHE A 149 11.21 -1.22 -21.23
N LYS A 150 12.38 -0.85 -20.68
CA LYS A 150 13.69 -1.29 -21.19
C LYS A 150 14.05 -2.74 -20.79
N ARG A 151 13.06 -3.52 -20.33
CA ARG A 151 13.08 -4.98 -19.99
C ARG A 151 14.05 -5.43 -18.90
N GLU A 152 15.08 -4.66 -18.56
CA GLU A 152 16.06 -5.05 -17.54
C GLU A 152 15.46 -5.25 -16.15
N ILE A 153 14.44 -4.46 -15.81
CA ILE A 153 13.73 -4.49 -14.51
C ILE A 153 12.77 -5.69 -14.42
N LEU A 154 12.35 -6.22 -15.57
CA LEU A 154 11.33 -7.26 -15.69
C LEU A 154 11.92 -8.68 -15.54
N LEU A 155 13.25 -8.79 -15.39
CA LEU A 155 13.92 -10.08 -15.31
C LEU A 155 13.66 -10.79 -13.96
N PRO A 156 13.25 -12.07 -13.98
CA PRO A 156 13.06 -12.89 -12.79
C PRO A 156 14.26 -12.87 -11.86
N HIS A 157 14.01 -12.86 -10.54
CA HIS A 157 15.02 -12.89 -9.47
C HIS A 157 16.15 -11.84 -9.54
N ARG A 158 16.10 -10.86 -10.44
CA ARG A 158 17.23 -9.92 -10.60
C ARG A 158 17.32 -8.91 -9.47
N TYR A 159 16.16 -8.41 -9.02
CA TYR A 159 16.03 -7.38 -7.99
C TYR A 159 15.19 -7.88 -6.81
N SER A 160 15.27 -7.21 -5.66
CA SER A 160 14.39 -7.46 -4.52
C SER A 160 13.07 -6.72 -4.67
N TYR A 161 12.02 -7.21 -3.99
CA TYR A 161 10.75 -6.49 -3.91
C TYR A 161 10.91 -5.11 -3.28
N LEU A 162 11.71 -5.02 -2.21
CA LEU A 162 11.96 -3.75 -1.54
C LEU A 162 12.65 -2.74 -2.46
N GLY A 163 13.67 -3.17 -3.21
CA GLY A 163 14.37 -2.32 -4.17
C GLY A 163 13.46 -1.83 -5.29
N LEU A 164 12.65 -2.73 -5.86
CA LEU A 164 11.68 -2.40 -6.90
C LEU A 164 10.57 -1.46 -6.39
N SER A 165 10.02 -1.73 -5.20
CA SER A 165 9.01 -0.89 -4.57
C SER A 165 9.56 0.49 -4.23
N HIS A 166 10.76 0.57 -3.66
CA HIS A 166 11.47 1.82 -3.40
C HIS A 166 11.66 2.63 -4.69
N MET A 167 12.11 1.98 -5.77
CA MET A 167 12.19 2.61 -7.09
C MET A 167 10.85 3.13 -7.58
N GLY A 168 9.80 2.31 -7.47
CA GLY A 168 8.46 2.72 -7.87
C GLY A 168 7.92 3.91 -7.07
N VAL A 169 8.29 4.04 -5.79
CA VAL A 169 7.85 5.14 -4.92
C VAL A 169 8.54 6.45 -5.25
N PHE A 170 9.86 6.41 -5.50
CA PHE A 170 10.68 7.62 -5.61
C PHE A 170 11.01 8.04 -7.05
N THR A 171 10.54 7.30 -8.05
CA THR A 171 10.76 7.62 -9.47
C THR A 171 9.48 7.41 -10.28
N ASP A 172 9.49 7.83 -11.54
CA ASP A 172 8.46 7.49 -12.53
C ASP A 172 8.99 6.39 -13.46
N PRO A 173 9.07 5.11 -13.02
CA PRO A 173 9.72 4.07 -13.81
C PRO A 173 8.95 3.76 -15.10
N MET A 174 7.63 4.03 -15.13
CA MET A 174 6.75 3.77 -16.28
C MET A 174 6.64 4.98 -17.23
N ASN A 175 7.37 6.07 -16.96
CA ASN A 175 7.32 7.31 -17.72
C ASN A 175 5.89 7.89 -17.87
N LEU A 176 5.01 7.69 -16.87
CA LEU A 176 3.62 8.11 -16.95
C LEU A 176 3.46 9.63 -17.06
N PHE A 177 4.41 10.41 -16.57
CA PHE A 177 4.37 11.89 -16.60
C PHE A 177 5.36 12.48 -17.60
N GLN A 178 5.89 11.65 -18.50
CA GLN A 178 6.80 12.13 -19.53
C GLN A 178 6.03 12.53 -20.79
N GLU A 179 6.67 13.37 -21.59
CA GLU A 179 6.12 13.86 -22.84
C GLU A 179 5.89 12.71 -23.82
N LEU A 180 4.81 12.81 -24.59
CA LEU A 180 4.54 11.90 -25.68
C LEU A 180 5.55 12.16 -26.80
N SER A 181 6.21 11.11 -27.27
CA SER A 181 7.11 11.21 -28.43
C SER A 181 6.35 11.38 -29.75
N VAL A 182 5.03 11.14 -29.75
CA VAL A 182 4.15 11.21 -30.92
C VAL A 182 2.77 11.77 -30.51
N PRO A 183 2.12 12.64 -31.31
CA PRO A 183 0.76 13.10 -31.03
C PRO A 183 -0.23 11.94 -30.95
N GLN A 184 -1.00 11.84 -29.86
CA GLN A 184 -2.05 10.84 -29.71
C GLN A 184 -3.45 11.45 -29.74
N ASN A 185 -4.35 10.80 -30.48
CA ASN A 185 -5.79 10.99 -30.31
C ASN A 185 -6.21 10.31 -29.01
N ILE A 186 -6.86 11.04 -28.10
CA ILE A 186 -7.29 10.65 -26.74
C ILE A 186 -8.25 9.42 -26.70
N GLY A 187 -8.55 8.81 -27.85
CA GLY A 187 -9.69 7.91 -28.01
C GLY A 187 -9.47 6.40 -27.82
N ARG A 188 -8.24 5.82 -27.78
CA ARG A 188 -8.15 4.34 -27.81
C ARG A 188 -7.21 3.62 -26.84
N VAL A 189 -5.93 3.95 -26.71
CA VAL A 189 -5.05 3.30 -25.72
C VAL A 189 -3.87 4.23 -25.47
N LEU A 190 -3.68 4.71 -24.24
CA LEU A 190 -2.45 5.40 -23.86
C LEU A 190 -1.37 4.33 -23.69
N ILE A 191 -0.50 4.18 -24.68
CA ILE A 191 0.58 3.17 -24.67
C ILE A 191 1.78 3.81 -23.96
N PRO A 192 2.16 3.37 -22.75
CA PRO A 192 3.27 3.98 -22.00
C PRO A 192 4.62 3.89 -22.73
N ASP A 193 4.79 2.93 -23.65
CA ASP A 193 5.99 2.78 -24.49
C ASP A 193 6.27 3.97 -25.42
N GLN A 194 5.30 4.87 -25.62
CA GLN A 194 5.42 6.05 -26.48
C GLN A 194 5.78 7.32 -25.72
N LYS A 195 6.17 7.21 -24.46
CA LYS A 195 6.62 8.34 -23.63
C LYS A 195 8.13 8.28 -23.46
N THR A 196 8.79 9.36 -23.85
CA THR A 196 10.26 9.48 -23.77
C THR A 196 10.66 10.35 -22.60
N ARG A 197 11.45 9.80 -21.69
CA ARG A 197 12.02 10.54 -20.57
C ARG A 197 13.16 11.45 -21.06
N PRO A 198 13.10 12.78 -20.82
CA PRO A 198 14.23 13.68 -21.05
C PRO A 198 15.47 13.26 -20.25
N ALA A 199 16.65 13.38 -20.85
CA ALA A 199 17.91 12.95 -20.23
C ALA A 199 18.19 13.62 -18.88
N TRP A 200 17.74 14.87 -18.69
CA TRP A 200 17.93 15.63 -17.46
C TRP A 200 17.04 15.16 -16.28
N LYS A 201 15.92 14.44 -16.53
CA LYS A 201 15.05 13.92 -15.46
C LYS A 201 15.65 12.70 -14.76
N THR A 202 16.50 11.94 -15.45
CA THR A 202 17.19 10.76 -14.87
C THR A 202 18.04 11.08 -13.64
N PRO A 203 18.95 12.08 -13.64
CA PRO A 203 19.69 12.44 -12.44
C PRO A 203 18.79 12.97 -11.31
N VAL A 204 17.68 13.65 -11.63
CA VAL A 204 16.68 14.11 -10.63
C VAL A 204 16.00 12.90 -9.95
N MET A 205 15.57 11.92 -10.72
CA MET A 205 15.02 10.65 -10.21
C MET A 205 16.05 9.87 -9.40
N SER A 206 17.31 9.86 -9.83
CA SER A 206 18.39 9.24 -9.07
C SER A 206 18.61 9.93 -7.72
N ALA A 207 18.62 11.26 -7.68
CA ALA A 207 18.69 12.02 -6.43
C ALA A 207 17.50 11.71 -5.49
N SER A 208 16.29 11.61 -6.04
CA SER A 208 15.09 11.19 -5.32
C SER A 208 15.25 9.81 -4.68
N MET A 209 15.83 8.84 -5.41
CA MET A 209 16.12 7.51 -4.88
C MET A 209 17.05 7.56 -3.66
N TYR A 210 18.17 8.29 -3.78
CA TYR A 210 19.14 8.40 -2.69
C TYR A 210 18.53 9.08 -1.45
N LEU A 211 17.80 10.18 -1.64
CA LEU A 211 17.11 10.85 -0.54
C LEU A 211 16.00 9.96 0.06
N GLY A 212 15.33 9.19 -0.79
CA GLY A 212 14.34 8.18 -0.46
C GLY A 212 14.81 7.14 0.56
N ILE A 213 16.12 6.82 0.60
CA ILE A 213 16.67 5.79 1.50
C ILE A 213 16.34 6.12 2.96
N ILE A 214 16.47 7.40 3.34
CA ILE A 214 16.19 7.87 4.71
C ILE A 214 14.74 7.54 5.09
N TRP A 215 13.82 7.80 4.16
CA TRP A 215 12.39 7.58 4.35
C TRP A 215 12.03 6.10 4.37
N THR A 216 12.58 5.29 3.46
CA THR A 216 12.37 3.84 3.44
C THR A 216 12.93 3.19 4.70
N ALA A 217 14.15 3.51 5.11
CA ALA A 217 14.75 2.97 6.33
C ALA A 217 13.92 3.35 7.57
N SER A 218 13.50 4.62 7.67
CA SER A 218 12.65 5.09 8.77
C SER A 218 11.28 4.40 8.77
N ALA A 219 10.69 4.16 7.60
CA ALA A 219 9.42 3.45 7.46
C ALA A 219 9.53 1.98 7.87
N LEU A 220 10.60 1.29 7.50
CA LEU A 220 10.83 -0.11 7.89
C LEU A 220 10.97 -0.23 9.41
N VAL A 221 11.84 0.59 10.02
CA VAL A 221 12.07 0.59 11.47
C VAL A 221 10.81 1.02 12.23
N GLY A 222 10.19 2.12 11.80
CA GLY A 222 8.98 2.66 12.41
C GLY A 222 7.81 1.69 12.35
N THR A 223 7.62 1.01 11.21
CA THR A 223 6.56 0.00 11.04
C THR A 223 6.81 -1.20 11.93
N ALA A 224 8.02 -1.76 11.96
CA ALA A 224 8.33 -2.91 12.82
C ALA A 224 8.11 -2.58 14.31
N TRP A 225 8.52 -1.39 14.73
CA TRP A 225 8.34 -0.90 16.09
C TRP A 225 6.86 -0.67 16.45
N LEU A 226 6.10 0.05 15.60
CA LEU A 226 4.68 0.31 15.83
C LEU A 226 3.84 -0.96 15.73
N LEU A 227 4.13 -1.87 14.80
CA LEU A 227 3.43 -3.15 14.69
C LEU A 227 3.65 -3.99 15.95
N SER A 228 4.89 -4.06 16.45
CA SER A 228 5.20 -4.74 17.71
C SER A 228 4.54 -4.06 18.92
N SER A 229 4.40 -2.74 18.92
CA SER A 229 3.60 -2.01 19.91
C SER A 229 2.11 -2.34 19.80
N ALA A 230 1.57 -2.34 18.57
CA ALA A 230 0.16 -2.59 18.28
C ALA A 230 -0.27 -3.99 18.69
N LEU A 231 0.53 -5.02 18.41
CA LEU A 231 0.26 -6.40 18.83
C LEU A 231 0.24 -6.52 20.36
N ARG A 232 1.21 -5.91 21.06
CA ARG A 232 1.23 -5.89 22.53
C ARG A 232 0.03 -5.16 23.11
N ARG A 233 -0.36 -4.02 22.54
CA ARG A 233 -1.51 -3.22 22.99
C ARG A 233 -2.86 -3.85 22.65
N LEU A 234 -2.96 -4.55 21.53
CA LEU A 234 -4.11 -5.39 21.16
C LEU A 234 -4.37 -6.45 22.23
N VAL A 235 -3.32 -7.14 22.69
CA VAL A 235 -3.41 -8.13 23.79
C VAL A 235 -3.76 -7.47 25.13
N LYS A 236 -3.35 -6.22 25.36
CA LYS A 236 -3.70 -5.46 26.57
C LYS A 236 -5.09 -4.82 26.52
N GLY A 237 -5.71 -4.69 25.33
CA GLY A 237 -7.00 -4.04 25.14
C GLY A 237 -6.95 -2.51 25.03
N ASP A 238 -5.75 -1.94 24.87
CA ASP A 238 -5.50 -0.49 24.87
C ASP A 238 -4.94 -0.02 23.51
N LEU A 239 -5.72 -0.25 22.46
CA LEU A 239 -5.37 0.13 21.10
C LEU A 239 -5.65 1.61 20.84
N GLU A 240 -4.60 2.36 20.53
CA GLU A 240 -4.71 3.73 20.01
C GLU A 240 -4.86 3.74 18.47
N ARG A 241 -5.13 4.91 17.90
CA ARG A 241 -5.42 5.12 16.47
C ARG A 241 -4.27 4.73 15.56
N GLU A 242 -3.06 5.04 15.99
CA GLU A 242 -1.81 4.79 15.30
C GLU A 242 -1.57 3.28 15.16
N HIS A 243 -1.89 2.53 16.21
CA HIS A 243 -1.78 1.08 16.24
C HIS A 243 -2.77 0.41 15.28
N LEU A 244 -4.00 0.91 15.23
CA LEU A 244 -4.99 0.43 14.27
C LEU A 244 -4.55 0.71 12.83
N THR A 245 -4.01 1.91 12.58
CA THR A 245 -3.56 2.34 11.25
C THR A 245 -2.46 1.42 10.71
N VAL A 246 -1.50 1.03 11.55
CA VAL A 246 -0.45 0.08 11.14
C VAL A 246 -1.00 -1.34 10.95
N LEU A 247 -1.90 -1.80 11.82
CA LEU A 247 -2.51 -3.14 11.68
C LEU A 247 -3.27 -3.29 10.37
N LEU A 248 -4.14 -2.32 10.05
CA LEU A 248 -4.93 -2.33 8.82
C LEU A 248 -4.07 -2.10 7.58
N GLY A 249 -3.05 -1.24 7.66
CA GLY A 249 -2.10 -1.02 6.56
C GLY A 249 -1.27 -2.27 6.25
N VAL A 250 -0.78 -2.96 7.28
CA VAL A 250 -0.06 -4.23 7.14
C VAL A 250 -0.97 -5.32 6.60
N ALA A 251 -2.22 -5.43 7.07
CA ALA A 251 -3.17 -6.39 6.53
C ALA A 251 -3.41 -6.17 5.02
N TYR A 252 -3.62 -4.91 4.61
CA TYR A 252 -3.76 -4.55 3.20
C TYR A 252 -2.49 -4.91 2.39
N PHE A 253 -1.31 -4.60 2.93
CA PHE A 253 -0.03 -4.94 2.30
C PHE A 253 0.14 -6.45 2.10
N LEU A 254 -0.12 -7.25 3.15
CA LEU A 254 0.04 -8.71 3.12
C LEU A 254 -0.85 -9.38 2.08
N LEU A 255 -2.06 -8.87 1.85
CA LEU A 255 -2.94 -9.41 0.82
C LEU A 255 -2.31 -9.35 -0.58
N MET A 256 -1.56 -8.29 -0.88
CA MET A 256 -0.88 -8.15 -2.17
C MET A 256 0.49 -8.81 -2.17
N PHE A 257 1.18 -8.82 -1.03
CA PHE A 257 2.55 -9.30 -0.89
C PHE A 257 2.67 -10.83 -0.84
N LEU A 258 1.80 -11.51 -0.09
CA LEU A 258 1.88 -12.96 0.09
C LEU A 258 1.63 -13.77 -1.20
N PRO A 259 0.71 -13.36 -2.10
CA PRO A 259 0.47 -14.12 -3.33
C PRO A 259 1.56 -14.02 -4.39
N ILE A 260 2.51 -13.08 -4.28
CA ILE A 260 3.49 -12.79 -5.34
C ILE A 260 4.27 -14.03 -5.82
N PRO A 261 4.72 -14.95 -4.96
CA PRO A 261 5.42 -16.16 -5.41
C PRO A 261 4.53 -17.17 -6.14
N PHE A 262 3.23 -16.93 -6.20
CA PHE A 262 2.26 -17.82 -6.83
C PHE A 262 1.65 -17.22 -8.10
N VAL A 263 2.06 -16.01 -8.51
CA VAL A 263 1.58 -15.40 -9.75
C VAL A 263 2.57 -15.57 -10.89
N HIS A 264 2.04 -15.80 -12.08
CA HIS A 264 2.80 -15.80 -13.32
C HIS A 264 3.15 -14.36 -13.70
N GLY A 265 4.38 -14.11 -14.16
CA GLY A 265 4.80 -12.79 -14.60
C GLY A 265 4.85 -11.74 -13.47
N GLY A 266 5.10 -12.14 -12.21
CA GLY A 266 5.07 -11.23 -11.05
C GLY A 266 5.96 -9.99 -11.22
N ALA A 267 7.17 -10.17 -11.77
CA ALA A 267 8.08 -9.08 -12.10
C ALA A 267 7.61 -8.30 -13.34
N LEU A 268 7.13 -9.03 -14.36
CA LEU A 268 6.70 -8.51 -15.65
C LEU A 268 5.44 -7.63 -15.55
N PHE A 269 4.43 -8.03 -14.77
CA PHE A 269 3.14 -7.33 -14.66
C PHE A 269 3.13 -6.28 -13.56
N GLY A 270 4.27 -6.06 -12.89
CA GLY A 270 4.44 -4.98 -11.92
C GLY A 270 3.71 -5.23 -10.61
N TYR A 271 3.71 -6.45 -10.07
CA TYR A 271 3.15 -6.76 -8.75
C TYR A 271 3.90 -6.07 -7.59
N TRP A 272 5.07 -5.50 -7.87
CA TRP A 272 5.86 -4.66 -6.99
C TRP A 272 5.49 -3.16 -7.05
N THR A 273 4.62 -2.76 -7.99
CA THR A 273 4.30 -1.34 -8.21
C THR A 273 3.54 -0.74 -7.02
N PRO A 274 3.87 0.50 -6.60
CA PRO A 274 3.28 1.11 -5.41
C PRO A 274 1.76 1.24 -5.45
N ARG A 275 1.16 1.41 -6.65
CA ARG A 275 -0.31 1.49 -6.87
C ARG A 275 -1.09 0.34 -6.22
N LEU A 276 -0.49 -0.84 -6.13
CA LEU A 276 -1.13 -2.02 -5.55
C LEU A 276 -1.18 -1.98 -4.02
N ILE A 277 -0.24 -1.27 -3.39
CA ILE A 277 -0.01 -1.26 -1.95
C ILE A 277 -0.14 0.15 -1.33
N LEU A 278 -0.84 1.09 -1.99
CA LEU A 278 -0.95 2.49 -1.57
C LEU A 278 -1.38 2.68 -0.10
N PRO A 279 -2.45 2.01 0.40
CA PRO A 279 -2.78 2.04 1.83
C PRO A 279 -1.65 1.57 2.75
N GLY A 280 -0.96 0.48 2.38
CA GLY A 280 0.19 -0.03 3.12
C GLY A 280 1.33 0.98 3.16
N LEU A 281 1.67 1.60 2.03
CA LEU A 281 2.69 2.65 1.94
C LEU A 281 2.34 3.88 2.76
N LEU A 282 1.07 4.32 2.73
CA LEU A 282 0.61 5.41 3.59
C LEU A 282 0.86 5.06 5.07
N SER A 283 0.43 3.87 5.51
CA SER A 283 0.67 3.43 6.88
C SER A 283 2.17 3.31 7.23
N PHE A 284 3.01 2.85 6.29
CA PHE A 284 4.46 2.73 6.51
C PHE A 284 5.15 4.09 6.65
N PHE A 285 4.78 5.06 5.82
CA PHE A 285 5.35 6.41 5.93
C PHE A 285 4.79 7.17 7.13
N LEU A 286 3.51 6.99 7.49
CA LEU A 286 2.97 7.49 8.76
C LEU A 286 3.74 6.91 9.94
N ALA A 287 4.05 5.62 9.91
CA ALA A 287 4.87 4.96 10.92
C ALA A 287 6.29 5.54 11.00
N ALA A 288 6.89 5.90 9.85
CA ALA A 288 8.18 6.61 9.81
C ALA A 288 8.11 7.95 10.55
N PHE A 289 7.12 8.78 10.24
CA PHE A 289 6.97 10.10 10.85
C PHE A 289 6.67 10.01 12.34
N LEU A 290 5.82 9.08 12.77
CA LEU A 290 5.55 8.83 14.19
C LEU A 290 6.81 8.37 14.94
N PHE A 291 7.61 7.49 14.32
CA PHE A 291 8.88 7.07 14.88
C PHE A 291 9.87 8.23 15.04
N ILE A 292 10.01 9.06 14.00
CA ILE A 292 10.88 10.24 14.00
C ILE A 292 10.41 11.25 15.06
N ASP A 293 9.11 11.53 15.13
CA ASP A 293 8.53 12.44 16.12
C ASP A 293 8.86 11.98 17.54
N MET A 294 8.51 10.73 17.85
CA MET A 294 8.61 10.19 19.20
C MET A 294 10.03 9.97 19.71
N LYS A 295 10.97 9.63 18.82
CA LYS A 295 12.34 9.23 19.21
C LYS A 295 13.39 10.29 18.96
N ILE A 296 13.19 11.13 17.95
CA ILE A 296 14.24 12.02 17.46
C ILE A 296 13.84 13.48 17.68
N VAL A 297 12.72 13.91 17.10
CA VAL A 297 12.35 15.34 17.04
C VAL A 297 12.05 15.93 18.41
N ARG A 298 11.42 15.16 19.32
CA ARG A 298 11.19 15.60 20.71
C ARG A 298 12.46 15.97 21.48
N ARG A 299 13.65 15.61 20.98
CA ARG A 299 14.93 15.93 21.62
C ARG A 299 15.53 17.26 21.17
N SER A 300 15.13 17.79 20.01
CA SER A 300 15.68 19.05 19.49
C SER A 300 14.83 19.64 18.36
N GLU A 301 14.48 20.91 18.49
CA GLU A 301 13.79 21.68 17.44
C GLU A 301 14.60 21.78 16.14
N ARG A 302 15.93 21.82 16.23
CA ARG A 302 16.81 21.85 15.04
C ARG A 302 16.63 20.60 14.18
N ILE A 303 16.43 19.44 14.80
CA ILE A 303 16.18 18.19 14.08
C ILE A 303 14.79 18.22 13.43
N ALA A 304 13.79 18.81 14.10
CA ALA A 304 12.47 19.04 13.51
C ALA A 304 12.57 19.85 12.21
N CYS A 305 13.29 20.98 12.26
CA CYS A 305 13.51 21.83 11.09
C CYS A 305 14.27 21.09 9.97
N ALA A 306 15.30 20.31 10.32
CA ALA A 306 16.05 19.53 9.34
C ALA A 306 15.17 18.46 8.65
N VAL A 307 14.34 17.74 9.42
CA VAL A 307 13.39 16.76 8.87
C VAL A 307 12.37 17.45 7.97
N ALA A 308 11.80 18.58 8.40
CA ALA A 308 10.87 19.35 7.59
C ALA A 308 11.50 19.83 6.28
N LEU A 309 12.75 20.31 6.32
CA LEU A 309 13.51 20.69 5.13
C LEU A 309 13.73 19.51 4.19
N LEU A 310 14.13 18.34 4.71
CA LEU A 310 14.30 17.13 3.89
C LEU A 310 12.99 16.71 3.22
N VAL A 311 11.85 16.80 3.92
CA VAL A 311 10.53 16.55 3.34
C VAL A 311 10.23 17.56 2.24
N ALA A 312 10.48 18.85 2.47
CA ALA A 312 10.25 19.89 1.47
C ALA A 312 11.11 19.68 0.22
N VAL A 313 12.38 19.32 0.38
CA VAL A 313 13.29 18.98 -0.73
C VAL A 313 12.77 17.75 -1.49
N GLN A 314 12.42 16.66 -0.81
CA GLN A 314 11.86 15.46 -1.43
C GLN A 314 10.58 15.77 -2.22
N CYS A 315 9.67 16.54 -1.65
CA CYS A 315 8.44 16.98 -2.31
C CYS A 315 8.74 17.84 -3.55
N THR A 316 9.73 18.74 -3.47
CA THR A 316 10.13 19.60 -4.59
C THR A 316 10.70 18.78 -5.74
N ILE A 317 11.58 17.81 -5.43
CA ILE A 317 12.13 16.87 -6.42
C ILE A 317 10.98 16.11 -7.11
N GLU A 318 10.02 15.60 -6.35
CA GLU A 318 8.86 14.90 -6.89
C GLU A 318 8.00 15.78 -7.80
N VAL A 319 7.76 17.04 -7.44
CA VAL A 319 7.06 17.99 -8.32
C VAL A 319 7.84 18.23 -9.62
N VAL A 320 9.17 18.42 -9.54
CA VAL A 320 10.03 18.62 -10.72
C VAL A 320 10.06 17.37 -11.62
N MET A 321 9.92 16.16 -11.07
CA MET A 321 9.83 14.95 -11.88
C MET A 321 8.52 14.87 -12.69
N LEU A 322 7.45 15.47 -12.16
CA LEU A 322 6.09 15.42 -12.72
C LEU A 322 5.82 16.49 -13.78
N ILE A 323 6.54 17.62 -13.72
CA ILE A 323 6.53 18.69 -14.74
C ILE A 323 7.56 18.32 -15.81
#